data_AF-A0A917Z8B9-F1
#
_entry.id   AF-A0A917Z8B9-F1
#
_cell.length_a   1.000
_cell.length_b   1.000
_cell.length_c   1.000
_cell.angle_alpha   90.00
_cell.angle_beta   90.00
_cell.angle_gamma   90.00
#
_symmetry.space_group_name_H-M   'P 1'
#
loop_
_entity.id
_entity.type
_entity.pdbx_description
1 polymer ?
#
loop_
_entity_poly.entity_id
_entity_poly.type
_entity_poly.pdbx_seq_one_letter_code
_entity_poly.pdbx_strand_id
1 'polypeptide(L)'
;MTKAHAFHAHVYFDERSAAEAEALCQRAGEELGVRVGRFHRKLVGPHPRWSCQLSERIERLGPALAWLAENRGELTIFTHLVTDDDLTDHTQHAIWMGEMLELDLRQFLPDAD
;
A
#
# COMPACT_ATOMS: atom_id res chain seq x y z
N MET A 1 -4.95 16.01 -16.54
CA MET A 1 -4.17 14.77 -16.29
C MET A 1 -3.77 14.77 -14.84
N THR A 2 -3.74 13.59 -14.18
CA THR A 2 -3.25 13.49 -12.80
C THR A 2 -1.75 13.78 -12.74
N LYS A 3 -1.26 14.30 -11.61
CA LYS A 3 0.19 14.50 -11.36
C LYS A 3 0.89 13.19 -11.00
N ALA A 4 0.14 12.21 -10.48
CA ALA A 4 0.70 10.94 -10.07
C ALA A 4 1.16 10.13 -11.28
N HIS A 5 2.31 9.48 -11.16
CA HIS A 5 2.85 8.59 -12.19
C HIS A 5 2.74 7.11 -11.80
N ALA A 6 2.56 6.80 -10.52
CA ALA A 6 2.37 5.45 -10.01
C ALA A 6 1.44 5.46 -8.79
N PHE A 7 1.15 4.27 -8.27
CA PHE A 7 0.56 4.08 -6.95
C PHE A 7 1.28 2.94 -6.23
N HIS A 8 1.25 2.98 -4.91
CA HIS A 8 1.65 1.87 -4.07
C HIS A 8 0.48 1.43 -3.20
N ALA A 9 0.21 0.13 -3.17
CA ALA A 9 -0.75 -0.48 -2.25
C ALA A 9 0.00 -1.36 -1.24
N HIS A 10 -0.12 -1.04 0.03
CA HIS A 10 0.46 -1.78 1.14
C HIS A 10 -0.60 -2.69 1.74
N VAL A 11 -0.42 -3.99 1.54
CA VAL A 11 -1.24 -5.02 2.20
C VAL A 11 -0.74 -5.15 3.63
N TYR A 12 -1.55 -4.73 4.61
CA TYR A 12 -1.21 -4.82 6.02
C TYR A 12 -1.67 -6.13 6.65
N PHE A 13 -0.78 -6.70 7.44
CA PHE A 13 -1.01 -7.97 8.12
C PHE A 13 -0.33 -8.00 9.50
N ASP A 14 -0.54 -9.10 10.20
CA ASP A 14 0.21 -9.48 11.39
C ASP A 14 0.57 -10.98 11.33
N GLU A 15 1.08 -11.54 12.42
CA GLU A 15 1.46 -12.95 12.50
C GLU A 15 0.32 -13.89 12.11
N ARG A 16 -0.94 -13.56 12.46
CA ARG A 16 -2.10 -14.43 12.23
C ARG A 16 -2.58 -14.39 10.78
N SER A 17 -2.41 -13.25 10.10
CA SER A 17 -2.84 -13.06 8.71
C SER A 17 -1.72 -13.12 7.67
N ALA A 18 -0.50 -13.47 8.08
CA ALA A 18 0.66 -13.50 7.20
C ALA A 18 0.50 -14.43 5.99
N ALA A 19 -0.06 -15.63 6.19
CA ALA A 19 -0.27 -16.58 5.10
C ALA A 19 -1.29 -16.07 4.06
N GLU A 20 -2.37 -15.42 4.54
CA GLU A 20 -3.39 -14.81 3.68
C GLU A 20 -2.81 -13.64 2.88
N ALA A 21 -2.02 -12.77 3.52
CA ALA A 21 -1.39 -11.64 2.86
C ALA A 21 -0.34 -12.08 1.82
N GLU A 22 0.45 -13.12 2.12
CA GLU A 22 1.42 -13.68 1.17
C GLU A 22 0.72 -14.24 -0.07
N ALA A 23 -0.38 -14.99 0.12
CA ALA A 23 -1.19 -15.50 -0.97
C ALA A 23 -1.85 -14.37 -1.81
N LEU A 24 -2.39 -13.34 -1.15
CA LEU A 24 -2.96 -12.18 -1.85
C LEU A 24 -1.91 -11.46 -2.70
N CYS A 25 -0.72 -11.20 -2.13
CA CYS A 25 0.35 -10.50 -2.85
C CYS A 25 0.87 -11.31 -4.04
N GLN A 26 1.03 -12.63 -3.88
CA GLN A 26 1.43 -13.50 -4.98
C GLN A 26 0.38 -13.46 -6.11
N ARG A 27 -0.90 -13.65 -5.78
CA ARG A 27 -2.00 -13.57 -6.74
C ARG A 27 -2.08 -12.22 -7.43
N ALA A 28 -1.91 -11.12 -6.69
CA ALA A 28 -1.88 -9.79 -7.29
C ALA A 28 -0.76 -9.67 -8.33
N GLY A 29 0.44 -10.19 -8.04
CA GLY A 29 1.55 -10.24 -9.00
C GLY A 29 1.21 -11.06 -10.25
N GLU A 30 0.58 -12.22 -10.09
CA GLU A 30 0.23 -13.13 -11.18
C GLU A 30 -0.95 -12.62 -12.05
N GLU A 31 -2.03 -12.15 -11.42
CA GLU A 31 -3.28 -11.79 -12.09
C GLU A 31 -3.30 -10.34 -12.60
N LEU A 32 -2.71 -9.39 -11.85
CA LEU A 32 -2.70 -7.97 -12.22
C LEU A 32 -1.41 -7.54 -12.93
N GLY A 33 -0.33 -8.31 -12.77
CA GLY A 33 1.01 -7.97 -13.25
C GLY A 33 1.71 -6.88 -12.44
N VAL A 34 1.21 -6.56 -11.23
CA VAL A 34 1.83 -5.54 -10.37
C VAL A 34 3.17 -6.02 -9.84
N ARG A 35 4.09 -5.08 -9.57
CA ARG A 35 5.35 -5.40 -8.92
C ARG A 35 5.10 -5.70 -7.44
N VAL A 36 5.44 -6.91 -7.00
CA VAL A 36 5.38 -7.32 -5.59
C VAL A 36 6.71 -7.01 -4.90
N GLY A 37 6.64 -6.25 -3.82
CA GLY A 37 7.77 -5.86 -2.98
C GLY A 37 8.17 -6.96 -1.99
N ARG A 38 9.05 -6.60 -1.06
CA ARG A 38 9.45 -7.51 0.02
C ARG A 38 8.32 -7.69 1.03
N PHE A 39 8.13 -8.92 1.50
CA PHE A 39 7.19 -9.24 2.57
C PHE A 39 7.80 -8.91 3.94
N HIS A 40 7.44 -7.76 4.53
CA HIS A 40 8.05 -7.25 5.76
C HIS A 40 7.30 -7.72 7.01
N ARG A 41 7.86 -8.68 7.76
CA ARG A 41 7.39 -9.09 9.10
C ARG A 41 7.92 -8.17 10.21
N LYS A 42 7.89 -6.86 9.99
CA LYS A 42 8.26 -5.80 10.92
C LYS A 42 7.72 -4.45 10.43
N LEU A 43 7.69 -3.46 11.32
CA LEU A 43 7.37 -2.07 10.95
C LEU A 43 8.52 -1.47 10.14
N VAL A 44 8.19 -0.79 9.04
CA VAL A 44 9.16 -0.17 8.14
C VAL A 44 8.59 1.16 7.65
N GLY A 45 9.41 2.23 7.71
CA GLY A 45 9.01 3.55 7.23
C GLY A 45 7.74 4.04 7.95
N PRO A 46 6.70 4.46 7.21
CA PRO A 46 5.51 5.07 7.81
C PRO A 46 4.48 4.03 8.25
N HIS A 47 4.75 2.74 8.01
CA HIS A 47 3.74 1.69 8.11
C HIS A 47 3.60 1.17 9.54
N PRO A 48 2.40 1.27 10.16
CA PRO A 48 2.15 0.85 11.55
C PRO A 48 1.92 -0.67 11.70
N ARG A 49 1.99 -1.42 10.59
CA ARG A 49 1.81 -2.87 10.54
C ARG A 49 2.88 -3.52 9.66
N TRP A 50 2.98 -4.84 9.77
CA TRP A 50 3.71 -5.64 8.77
C TRP A 50 3.06 -5.43 7.41
N SER A 51 3.87 -5.34 6.36
CA SER A 51 3.35 -4.96 5.06
C SER A 51 4.07 -5.62 3.89
N CYS A 52 3.33 -5.74 2.79
CA CYS A 52 3.89 -6.05 1.48
C CYS A 52 3.39 -5.00 0.49
N GLN A 53 4.32 -4.34 -0.18
CA GLN A 53 4.03 -3.30 -1.15
C GLN A 53 3.71 -3.93 -2.52
N LEU A 54 2.65 -3.47 -3.15
CA LEU A 54 2.32 -3.69 -4.55
C LEU A 54 2.50 -2.36 -5.28
N SER A 55 3.09 -2.36 -6.46
CA SER A 55 3.41 -1.12 -7.18
C SER A 55 3.14 -1.24 -8.67
N GLU A 56 2.49 -0.23 -9.23
CA GLU A 56 2.18 -0.17 -10.66
C GLU A 56 1.93 1.28 -11.11
N ARG A 57 1.95 1.52 -12.42
CA ARG A 57 1.67 2.83 -13.02
C ARG A 57 0.24 3.29 -12.76
N ILE A 58 0.04 4.59 -12.73
CA ILE A 58 -1.23 5.22 -12.34
C ILE A 58 -2.41 4.82 -13.22
N GLU A 59 -2.18 4.51 -14.49
CA GLU A 59 -3.23 4.13 -15.45
C GLU A 59 -3.89 2.79 -15.09
N ARG A 60 -3.24 1.99 -14.24
CA ARG A 60 -3.74 0.68 -13.78
C ARG A 60 -4.42 0.75 -12.41
N LEU A 61 -4.51 1.94 -11.80
CA LEU A 61 -5.05 2.12 -10.45
C LEU A 61 -6.49 1.55 -10.33
N GLY A 62 -7.38 1.95 -11.23
CA GLY A 62 -8.79 1.53 -11.19
C GLY A 62 -8.97 0.00 -11.18
N PRO A 63 -8.44 -0.73 -12.19
CA PRO A 63 -8.48 -2.18 -12.21
C PRO A 63 -7.82 -2.84 -10.98
N ALA A 64 -6.68 -2.31 -10.51
CA ALA A 64 -5.99 -2.87 -9.34
C ALA A 64 -6.80 -2.69 -8.05
N LEU A 65 -7.38 -1.51 -7.83
CA LEU A 65 -8.23 -1.26 -6.67
C LEU A 65 -9.50 -2.12 -6.70
N ALA A 66 -10.15 -2.27 -7.86
CA ALA A 66 -11.31 -3.14 -7.99
C ALA A 66 -10.99 -4.59 -7.61
N TRP A 67 -9.90 -5.14 -8.16
CA TRP A 67 -9.47 -6.50 -7.86
C TRP A 67 -9.09 -6.67 -6.38
N LEU A 68 -8.37 -5.71 -5.78
CA LEU A 68 -8.02 -5.75 -4.36
C LEU A 68 -9.27 -5.69 -3.48
N ALA A 69 -10.25 -4.85 -3.82
CA ALA A 69 -11.50 -4.76 -3.07
C ALA A 69 -12.26 -6.10 -3.07
N GLU A 70 -12.25 -6.83 -4.18
CA GLU A 70 -12.90 -8.14 -4.31
C GLU A 70 -12.13 -9.28 -3.63
N ASN A 71 -10.80 -9.19 -3.53
CA ASN A 71 -9.94 -10.31 -3.16
C ASN A 71 -9.25 -10.19 -1.80
N ARG A 72 -9.24 -9.01 -1.16
CA ARG A 72 -8.45 -8.77 0.05
C ARG A 72 -8.93 -9.51 1.30
N GLY A 73 -10.12 -10.11 1.29
CA GLY A 73 -10.74 -10.66 2.50
C GLY A 73 -10.82 -9.61 3.60
N GLU A 74 -10.29 -9.95 4.78
CA GLU A 74 -10.27 -9.05 5.95
C GLU A 74 -9.00 -8.18 6.03
N LEU A 75 -8.04 -8.35 5.11
CA LEU A 75 -6.79 -7.60 5.12
C LEU A 75 -7.04 -6.10 4.88
N THR A 76 -6.38 -5.26 5.67
CA THR A 76 -6.39 -3.82 5.45
C THR A 76 -5.40 -3.45 4.36
N ILE A 77 -5.82 -2.59 3.43
CA ILE A 77 -4.95 -2.09 2.35
C ILE A 77 -4.88 -0.58 2.43
N PHE A 78 -3.65 -0.09 2.60
CA PHE A 78 -3.30 1.33 2.47
C PHE A 78 -2.75 1.57 1.07
N THR A 79 -3.46 2.31 0.23
CA THR A 79 -2.95 2.74 -1.08
C THR A 79 -2.63 4.22 -1.04
N HIS A 80 -1.52 4.63 -1.63
CA HIS A 80 -1.25 6.03 -1.91
C HIS A 80 -0.83 6.23 -3.35
N LEU A 81 -1.15 7.40 -3.90
CA LEU A 81 -0.59 7.82 -5.18
C LEU A 81 0.89 8.16 -5.01
N VAL A 82 1.65 8.09 -6.09
CA VAL A 82 3.07 8.49 -6.12
C VAL A 82 3.22 9.69 -7.02
N THR A 83 3.59 10.80 -6.39
CA THR A 83 4.02 12.07 -6.96
C THR A 83 5.44 12.36 -6.48
N ASP A 84 5.83 13.64 -6.42
CA ASP A 84 7.11 14.10 -5.86
C ASP A 84 6.96 14.63 -4.41
N ASP A 85 5.79 14.45 -3.77
CA ASP A 85 5.50 14.91 -2.41
C ASP A 85 5.03 13.74 -1.53
N ASP A 86 5.99 13.08 -0.88
CA ASP A 86 5.74 11.89 -0.06
C ASP A 86 4.75 12.17 1.09
N LEU A 87 4.82 13.34 1.74
CA LEU A 87 3.92 13.64 2.85
C LEU A 87 2.47 13.78 2.36
N THR A 88 2.27 14.53 1.27
CA THR A 88 0.94 14.68 0.67
C THR A 88 0.43 13.35 0.13
N ASP A 89 1.31 12.55 -0.47
CA ASP A 89 0.98 11.24 -0.99
C ASP A 89 0.45 10.31 0.11
N HIS A 90 1.14 10.24 1.25
CA HIS A 90 0.78 9.36 2.36
C HIS A 90 -0.38 9.89 3.20
N THR A 91 -0.87 11.11 2.97
CA THR A 91 -1.95 11.72 3.75
C THR A 91 -3.17 12.07 2.92
N GLN A 92 -3.04 12.95 1.94
CA GLN A 92 -4.16 13.49 1.14
C GLN A 92 -4.46 12.65 -0.08
N HIS A 93 -3.46 11.95 -0.63
CA HIS A 93 -3.64 11.02 -1.76
C HIS A 93 -3.79 9.56 -1.31
N ALA A 94 -4.15 9.37 -0.04
CA ALA A 94 -4.39 8.06 0.56
C ALA A 94 -5.78 7.52 0.20
N ILE A 95 -5.84 6.22 -0.06
CA ILE A 95 -7.05 5.44 -0.30
C ILE A 95 -6.97 4.21 0.60
N TRP A 96 -8.01 3.98 1.39
CA TRP A 96 -8.06 2.89 2.37
C TRP A 96 -9.14 1.88 2.03
N MET A 97 -8.84 0.60 2.24
CA MET A 97 -9.81 -0.48 2.27
C MET A 97 -9.68 -1.25 3.58
N GLY A 98 -10.78 -1.38 4.33
CA GLY A 98 -10.75 -1.92 5.69
C GLY A 98 -10.56 -0.82 6.73
N GLU A 99 -9.64 -1.04 7.67
CA GLU A 99 -9.35 -0.09 8.75
C GLU A 99 -8.48 1.08 8.26
N MET A 100 -8.76 2.30 8.72
CA MET A 100 -7.86 3.43 8.53
C MET A 100 -6.90 3.51 9.72
N LEU A 101 -5.60 3.31 9.47
CA LEU A 101 -4.57 3.32 10.50
C LEU A 101 -3.76 4.61 10.47
N GLU A 102 -3.33 5.07 11.65
CA GLU A 102 -2.42 6.21 11.78
C GLU A 102 -1.00 5.81 11.34
N LEU A 103 -0.45 6.53 10.37
CA LEU A 103 0.90 6.31 9.84
C LEU A 103 1.95 7.08 10.65
N ASP A 104 3.18 6.55 10.70
CA ASP A 104 4.33 7.26 11.27
C ASP A 104 4.97 8.19 10.21
N LEU A 105 4.50 9.43 10.15
CA LEU A 105 4.90 10.38 9.11
C LEU A 105 6.21 11.11 9.41
N ARG A 106 6.87 10.84 10.54
CA ARG A 106 8.04 11.62 11.01
C ARG A 106 9.16 11.72 9.99
N GLN A 107 9.39 10.66 9.21
CA GLN A 107 10.45 10.64 8.20
C GLN A 107 10.22 11.60 7.02
N PHE A 108 8.98 12.07 6.83
CA PHE A 108 8.62 13.01 5.75
C PHE A 108 8.61 14.45 6.23
N LEU A 109 8.72 14.67 7.54
CA LEU A 109 8.73 16.00 8.14
C LEU A 109 10.18 16.53 8.14
N PRO A 110 10.37 17.86 8.05
CA PRO A 110 11.68 18.44 8.26
C PRO A 110 12.19 18.10 9.68
N ASP A 111 13.51 18.02 9.82
CA ASP A 111 14.13 17.89 11.14
C ASP A 111 13.62 19.01 12.05
N ALA A 112 13.22 18.64 13.27
CA ALA A 112 12.90 19.62 14.28
C ALA A 112 14.20 20.28 14.76
N ASP A 113 14.31 21.61 14.59
CA ASP A 113 15.36 22.42 15.21
C ASP A 113 15.37 22.28 16.75
#